data_AF-A0A7S3RUB5-F1
#
_entry.id   AF-A0A7S3RUB5-F1
#
_cell.length_a   1.000
_cell.length_b   1.000
_cell.length_c   1.000
_cell.angle_alpha   90.00
_cell.angle_beta   90.00
_cell.angle_gamma   90.00
#
_symmetry.space_group_name_H-M   'P 1'
#
loop_
_entity.id
_entity.type
_entity.pdbx_description
1 polymer ?
#
loop_
_entity_poly.entity_id
_entity_poly.type
_entity_poly.pdbx_seq_one_letter_code
_entity_poly.pdbx_strand_id
1 'polypeptide(L)'
;SIGAMVIAAHLFQGAVTMAPIDAEQFTTTLENMTRAWEVYPEDARLPKDEDKSFFDDSKAMCQEMIQRWHSGESSHPDRADLAAEYPDSEEGIQKLRQHLHGLRDDPFVAAADLKLRLVKYTAPPKDSQ
;
A
#
# COMPACT_ATOMS: atom_id res chain seq x y z
N SER A 1 30.12 55.84 -1.48
CA SER A 1 29.91 55.17 -2.78
C SER A 1 31.11 54.31 -3.06
N ILE A 2 31.12 52.99 -3.24
CA ILE A 2 30.17 51.87 -3.46
C ILE A 2 30.97 50.63 -2.95
N GLY A 3 30.49 49.53 -2.37
CA GLY A 3 29.16 48.95 -2.19
C GLY A 3 29.36 47.44 -1.97
N ALA A 4 28.70 46.92 -0.93
CA ALA A 4 28.21 45.55 -0.65
C ALA A 4 28.96 44.31 -1.23
N MET A 5 29.52 43.41 -0.41
CA MET A 5 28.90 42.38 0.45
C MET A 5 28.37 41.16 -0.35
N VAL A 6 29.13 40.06 -0.24
CA VAL A 6 28.80 38.71 -0.74
C VAL A 6 27.60 38.16 0.01
N ILE A 7 26.54 37.76 -0.70
CA ILE A 7 25.49 36.92 -0.14
C ILE A 7 25.42 35.64 -0.98
N ALA A 8 26.04 34.59 -0.46
CA ALA A 8 25.79 33.22 -0.89
C ALA A 8 24.42 32.81 -0.36
N ALA A 9 23.40 32.88 -1.22
CA ALA A 9 22.08 32.35 -0.90
C ALA A 9 22.16 30.82 -0.88
N HIS A 10 22.22 30.23 0.33
CA HIS A 10 21.90 28.83 0.53
C HIS A 10 20.38 28.70 0.41
N LEU A 11 19.92 28.20 -0.74
CA LEU A 11 18.54 27.76 -0.92
C LEU A 11 18.35 26.51 -0.05
N PHE A 12 17.78 26.69 1.14
CA PHE A 12 17.07 25.62 1.84
C PHE A 12 15.86 25.26 0.97
N GLN A 13 16.00 24.23 0.13
CA GLN A 13 14.86 23.52 -0.42
C GLN A 13 14.19 22.81 0.77
N GLY A 14 13.11 23.40 1.27
CA GLY A 14 12.24 22.74 2.25
C GLY A 14 11.76 21.42 1.64
N ALA A 15 12.03 20.31 2.33
CA ALA A 15 11.46 19.02 1.94
C ALA A 15 9.94 19.15 2.01
N VAL A 16 9.28 19.05 0.86
CA VAL A 16 7.83 18.87 0.81
C VAL A 16 7.58 17.48 1.40
N THR A 17 7.18 17.41 2.66
CA THR A 17 6.70 16.16 3.25
C THR A 17 5.34 15.88 2.61
N MET A 18 5.28 14.89 1.73
CA MET A 18 4.01 14.41 1.20
C MET A 18 3.20 13.80 2.35
N ALA A 19 1.87 13.91 2.26
CA ALA A 19 1.01 13.36 3.30
C ALA A 19 1.14 11.82 3.35
N PRO A 20 1.02 11.20 4.55
CA PRO A 20 0.84 9.76 4.67
C PRO A 20 -0.30 9.25 3.79
N ILE A 21 -0.27 7.95 3.47
CA ILE A 21 -1.37 7.29 2.79
C ILE A 21 -2.61 7.39 3.68
N ASP A 22 -3.75 7.76 3.11
CA ASP A 22 -5.00 7.84 3.84
C ASP A 22 -5.89 6.59 3.65
N ALA A 23 -7.04 6.60 4.30
CA ALA A 23 -8.00 5.50 4.25
C ALA A 23 -8.58 5.28 2.84
N GLU A 24 -8.78 6.34 2.04
CA GLU A 24 -9.35 6.25 0.70
C GLU A 24 -8.34 5.59 -0.27
N GLN A 25 -7.09 6.03 -0.21
CA GLN A 25 -6.00 5.46 -1.00
C GLN A 25 -5.75 4.00 -0.61
N PHE A 26 -5.76 3.68 0.68
CA PHE A 26 -5.57 2.30 1.09
C PHE A 26 -6.76 1.41 0.71
N THR A 27 -8.00 1.90 0.86
CA THR A 27 -9.21 1.21 0.40
C THR A 27 -9.14 0.93 -1.10
N THR A 28 -8.76 1.92 -1.91
CA THR A 28 -8.56 1.77 -3.36
C THR A 28 -7.54 0.67 -3.67
N THR A 29 -6.46 0.60 -2.90
CA THR A 29 -5.47 -0.47 -3.05
C THR A 29 -6.08 -1.85 -2.79
N LEU A 30 -6.79 -2.04 -1.68
CA LEU A 30 -7.44 -3.31 -1.33
C LEU A 30 -8.50 -3.73 -2.35
N GLU A 31 -9.23 -2.77 -2.93
CA GLU A 31 -10.20 -3.03 -4.01
C GLU A 31 -9.52 -3.44 -5.31
N ASN A 32 -8.40 -2.83 -5.69
CA ASN A 32 -7.61 -3.25 -6.85
C ASN A 32 -7.12 -4.70 -6.71
N MET A 33 -6.65 -5.05 -5.51
CA MET A 33 -6.23 -6.41 -5.20
C MET A 33 -7.39 -7.40 -5.25
N THR A 34 -8.55 -7.01 -4.71
CA THR A 34 -9.77 -7.82 -4.77
C THR A 34 -10.12 -8.14 -6.22
N ARG A 35 -10.15 -7.12 -7.09
CA ARG A 35 -10.42 -7.30 -8.53
C ARG A 35 -9.42 -8.21 -9.22
N ALA A 36 -8.14 -8.16 -8.83
CA ALA A 36 -7.13 -9.07 -9.36
C ALA A 36 -7.43 -10.54 -9.01
N TRP A 37 -7.95 -10.81 -7.81
CA TRP A 37 -8.36 -12.17 -7.41
C TRP A 37 -9.64 -12.66 -8.09
N GLU A 38 -10.56 -11.76 -8.41
CA GLU A 38 -11.81 -12.10 -9.12
C GLU A 38 -11.59 -12.69 -10.52
N VAL A 39 -10.42 -12.45 -11.12
CA VAL A 39 -10.03 -13.04 -12.42
C VAL A 39 -9.83 -14.55 -12.34
N TYR A 40 -9.47 -15.07 -11.15
CA TYR A 40 -9.25 -16.49 -10.94
C TYR A 40 -10.56 -17.21 -10.59
N PRO A 41 -10.81 -18.42 -11.15
CA PRO A 41 -11.88 -19.31 -10.68
C PRO A 41 -11.78 -19.56 -9.16
N GLU A 42 -12.92 -19.69 -8.47
CA GLU A 42 -12.97 -19.77 -7.00
C GLU A 42 -12.16 -20.95 -6.42
N ASP A 43 -12.10 -22.08 -7.13
CA ASP A 43 -11.36 -23.28 -6.78
C ASP A 43 -9.85 -23.17 -7.02
N ALA A 44 -9.42 -22.19 -7.83
CA ALA A 44 -8.02 -21.88 -8.10
C ALA A 44 -7.45 -20.75 -7.20
N ARG A 45 -8.25 -20.20 -6.28
CA ARG A 45 -7.79 -19.18 -5.32
C ARG A 45 -7.14 -19.84 -4.09
N LEU A 46 -6.93 -19.09 -3.01
CA LEU A 46 -6.32 -19.65 -1.81
C LEU A 46 -7.33 -20.48 -1.00
N PRO A 47 -6.85 -21.52 -0.29
CA PRO A 47 -7.68 -22.35 0.59
C PRO A 47 -8.34 -21.53 1.70
N LYS A 48 -9.62 -21.81 1.97
CA LYS A 48 -10.44 -21.04 2.91
C LYS A 48 -9.95 -21.10 4.37
N ASP A 49 -9.27 -22.18 4.74
CA ASP A 49 -8.64 -22.40 6.03
C ASP A 49 -7.33 -21.60 6.23
N GLU A 50 -6.82 -20.96 5.16
CA GLU A 50 -5.66 -20.06 5.22
C GLU A 50 -6.03 -18.57 5.23
N ASP A 51 -7.30 -18.23 5.49
CA ASP A 51 -7.79 -16.85 5.56
C ASP A 51 -6.92 -16.00 6.50
N LYS A 52 -6.36 -14.93 5.93
CA LYS A 52 -5.55 -13.93 6.63
C LYS A 52 -6.00 -12.54 6.22
N SER A 53 -6.13 -11.68 7.22
CA SER A 53 -6.22 -10.23 7.00
C SER A 53 -4.94 -9.70 6.38
N PHE A 54 -5.04 -8.59 5.64
CA PHE A 54 -3.87 -7.81 5.25
C PHE A 54 -2.93 -7.55 6.44
N PHE A 55 -3.50 -7.29 7.63
CA PHE A 55 -2.74 -6.93 8.82
C PHE A 55 -1.96 -8.10 9.45
N ASP A 56 -2.28 -9.35 9.09
CA ASP A 56 -1.60 -10.55 9.61
C ASP A 56 -0.23 -10.79 8.94
N ASP A 57 -0.08 -10.40 7.66
CA ASP A 57 1.18 -10.48 6.90
C ASP A 57 1.50 -9.16 6.18
N SER A 58 1.32 -8.05 6.90
CA SER A 58 1.36 -6.72 6.28
C SER A 58 2.73 -6.36 5.68
N LYS A 59 3.83 -7.00 6.13
CA LYS A 59 5.18 -6.65 5.64
C LYS A 59 5.36 -7.04 4.16
N ALA A 60 5.09 -8.29 3.81
CA ALA A 60 5.23 -8.76 2.43
C ALA A 60 4.30 -7.98 1.49
N MET A 61 3.08 -7.69 1.96
CA MET A 61 2.10 -6.92 1.21
C MET A 61 2.55 -5.45 0.99
N CYS A 62 3.11 -4.80 2.00
CA CYS A 62 3.67 -3.45 1.86
C CYS A 62 4.82 -3.41 0.83
N GLN A 63 5.68 -4.43 0.83
CA GLN A 63 6.74 -4.55 -0.16
C GLN A 63 6.18 -4.66 -1.57
N GLU A 64 5.19 -5.54 -1.80
CA GLU A 64 4.56 -5.68 -3.12
C GLU A 64 3.91 -4.36 -3.56
N MET A 65 3.19 -3.68 -2.67
CA MET A 65 2.55 -2.39 -2.96
C MET A 65 3.57 -1.35 -3.45
N ILE A 66 4.67 -1.18 -2.70
CA ILE A 66 5.74 -0.24 -3.04
C ILE A 66 6.36 -0.60 -4.39
N GLN A 67 6.73 -1.87 -4.60
CA GLN A 67 7.32 -2.32 -5.86
C GLN A 67 6.41 -2.00 -7.06
N ARG A 68 5.09 -2.21 -6.92
CA ARG A 68 4.12 -1.95 -8.00
C ARG A 68 3.89 -0.46 -8.24
N TRP A 69 4.00 0.39 -7.22
CA TRP A 69 3.97 1.85 -7.40
C TRP A 69 5.20 2.35 -8.17
N HIS A 70 6.38 1.83 -7.84
CA HIS A 70 7.65 2.21 -8.47
C HIS A 70 7.82 1.61 -9.89
N SER A 71 7.34 0.40 -10.14
CA SER A 71 7.44 -0.25 -11.46
C SER A 71 6.44 0.29 -12.48
N GLY A 72 5.39 0.99 -12.02
CA GLY A 72 4.28 1.46 -12.84
C GLY A 72 3.22 0.40 -13.13
N GLU A 73 3.34 -0.81 -12.56
CA GLU A 73 2.34 -1.87 -12.71
C GLU A 73 1.06 -1.63 -11.88
N SER A 74 1.13 -0.74 -10.89
CA SER A 74 -0.04 -0.35 -10.10
C SER A 74 -1.01 0.49 -10.93
N SER A 75 -2.30 0.13 -10.87
CA SER A 75 -3.39 0.95 -11.44
C SER A 75 -3.88 2.05 -10.49
N HIS A 76 -3.21 2.26 -9.34
CA HIS A 76 -3.60 3.28 -8.36
C HIS A 76 -3.45 4.69 -8.98
N PRO A 77 -4.46 5.58 -8.83
CA PRO A 77 -4.40 6.94 -9.37
C PRO A 77 -3.20 7.71 -8.78
N ASP A 78 -3.00 7.61 -7.48
CA ASP A 78 -1.94 8.34 -6.75
C ASP A 78 -0.60 7.60 -6.68
N ARG A 79 -0.37 6.58 -7.52
CA ARG A 79 0.85 5.75 -7.41
C ARG A 79 2.15 6.55 -7.47
N ALA A 80 2.18 7.66 -8.21
CA ALA A 80 3.39 8.50 -8.32
C ALA A 80 3.69 9.22 -7.00
N ASP A 81 2.66 9.76 -6.35
CA ASP A 81 2.79 10.43 -5.05
C ASP A 81 3.11 9.40 -3.95
N LEU A 82 2.48 8.23 -3.98
CA LEU A 82 2.78 7.13 -3.07
C LEU A 82 4.21 6.60 -3.26
N ALA A 83 4.68 6.45 -4.49
CA ALA A 83 6.07 6.05 -4.77
C ALA A 83 7.09 7.09 -4.27
N ALA A 84 6.75 8.39 -4.36
CA ALA A 84 7.59 9.46 -3.83
C ALA A 84 7.64 9.45 -2.29
N GLU A 85 6.51 9.16 -1.63
CA GLU A 85 6.41 9.12 -0.17
C GLU A 85 7.00 7.85 0.46
N TYR A 86 6.94 6.72 -0.26
CA TYR A 86 7.43 5.41 0.17
C TYR A 86 8.50 4.87 -0.79
N PRO A 87 9.79 5.09 -0.51
CA PRO A 87 10.88 4.58 -1.34
C PRO A 87 10.90 3.05 -1.38
N ASP A 88 11.32 2.45 -2.51
CA ASP A 88 11.53 1.00 -2.66
C ASP A 88 12.75 0.52 -1.85
N SER A 89 12.54 0.41 -0.53
CA SER A 89 13.55 0.13 0.48
C SER A 89 12.90 -0.42 1.75
N GLU A 90 13.68 -1.04 2.62
CA GLU A 90 13.20 -1.53 3.93
C GLU A 90 12.63 -0.39 4.80
N GLU A 91 13.21 0.81 4.74
CA GLU A 91 12.70 1.99 5.45
C GLU A 91 11.32 2.40 4.95
N GLY A 92 11.12 2.44 3.63
CA GLY A 92 9.82 2.73 3.02
C GLY A 92 8.76 1.68 3.38
N ILE A 93 9.12 0.40 3.39
CA ILE A 93 8.24 -0.71 3.82
C ILE A 93 7.81 -0.51 5.27
N GLN A 94 8.76 -0.21 6.16
CA GLN A 94 8.47 -0.01 7.58
C GLN A 94 7.61 1.23 7.82
N LYS A 95 7.88 2.32 7.10
CA LYS A 95 7.10 3.57 7.13
C LYS A 95 5.66 3.34 6.67
N LEU A 96 5.47 2.71 5.51
CA LEU A 96 4.14 2.37 4.99
C LEU A 96 3.38 1.49 5.97
N ARG A 97 4.03 0.44 6.50
CA ARG A 97 3.42 -0.47 7.45
C ARG A 97 2.90 0.27 8.69
N GLN A 98 3.69 1.19 9.25
CA GLN A 98 3.26 1.99 10.40
C GLN A 98 2.03 2.84 10.08
N HIS A 99 2.02 3.53 8.93
CA HIS A 99 0.88 4.34 8.51
C HIS A 99 -0.38 3.49 8.30
N LEU A 100 -0.26 2.35 7.60
CA LEU A 100 -1.39 1.45 7.34
C LEU A 100 -1.96 0.83 8.62
N HIS A 101 -1.12 0.45 9.58
CA HIS A 101 -1.59 -0.06 10.88
C HIS A 101 -2.40 1.00 11.64
N GLY A 102 -2.08 2.30 11.47
CA GLY A 102 -2.87 3.39 12.03
C GLY A 102 -4.26 3.55 11.41
N LEU A 103 -4.51 2.96 10.23
CA LEU A 103 -5.79 2.99 9.52
C LEU A 103 -6.64 1.73 9.78
N ARG A 104 -6.16 0.78 10.59
CA ARG A 104 -6.81 -0.52 10.78
C ARG A 104 -8.27 -0.44 11.23
N ASP A 105 -8.56 0.52 12.11
CA ASP A 105 -9.89 0.68 12.70
C ASP A 105 -10.80 1.61 11.88
N ASP A 106 -10.34 2.10 10.73
CA ASP A 106 -11.19 2.82 9.80
C ASP A 106 -12.25 1.88 9.20
N PRO A 107 -13.54 2.24 9.23
CA PRO A 107 -14.61 1.35 8.81
C PRO A 107 -14.57 0.99 7.31
N PHE A 108 -14.06 1.88 6.44
CA PHE A 108 -13.92 1.59 5.01
C PHE A 108 -12.76 0.64 4.76
N VAL A 109 -11.63 0.85 5.44
CA VAL A 109 -10.48 -0.05 5.38
C VAL A 109 -10.84 -1.44 5.89
N ALA A 110 -11.53 -1.53 7.03
CA ALA A 110 -11.98 -2.80 7.60
C ALA A 110 -12.94 -3.55 6.65
N ALA A 111 -13.88 -2.83 6.01
CA ALA A 111 -14.79 -3.41 5.04
C ALA A 111 -14.07 -3.92 3.78
N ALA A 112 -13.09 -3.15 3.27
CA ALA A 112 -12.31 -3.52 2.11
C ALA A 112 -11.38 -4.73 2.38
N ASP A 113 -10.75 -4.78 3.55
CA ASP A 113 -9.94 -5.93 3.98
C ASP A 113 -10.80 -7.18 4.12
N LEU A 114 -11.98 -7.08 4.75
CA LEU A 114 -12.92 -8.19 4.83
C LEU A 114 -13.35 -8.68 3.45
N LYS A 115 -13.67 -7.76 2.52
CA LYS A 115 -14.04 -8.11 1.15
C LYS A 115 -12.90 -8.84 0.44
N LEU A 116 -11.67 -8.34 0.54
CA LEU A 116 -10.50 -8.99 -0.03
C LEU A 116 -10.36 -10.42 0.48
N ARG A 117 -10.48 -10.63 1.80
CA ARG A 117 -10.41 -11.96 2.42
C ARG A 117 -11.46 -12.91 1.85
N LEU A 118 -12.72 -12.48 1.79
CA LEU A 118 -13.83 -13.30 1.28
C LEU A 118 -13.66 -13.68 -0.19
N VAL A 119 -13.00 -12.85 -0.99
CA VAL A 119 -12.74 -13.12 -2.42
C VAL A 119 -11.49 -13.98 -2.62
N LYS A 120 -10.42 -13.70 -1.86
CA LYS A 120 -9.10 -14.33 -1.99
C LYS A 120 -9.08 -15.78 -1.48
N TYR A 121 -9.87 -16.10 -0.46
CA TYR A 121 -9.84 -17.39 0.25
C TYR A 121 -11.13 -18.20 0.01
N THR A 122 -11.29 -18.75 -1.19
CA THR A 122 -12.50 -19.50 -1.59
C THR A 122 -12.27 -20.97 -1.91
N ALA A 123 -11.03 -21.41 -2.14
CA ALA A 123 -10.76 -22.79 -2.49
C ALA A 123 -11.02 -23.74 -1.30
N PRO A 124 -11.32 -25.04 -1.55
CA PRO A 124 -11.51 -26.01 -0.49
C PRO A 124 -10.31 -26.10 0.47
N PRO A 125 -10.52 -26.48 1.75
CA PRO A 125 -9.44 -26.70 2.70
C PRO A 125 -8.41 -27.70 2.16
N LYS A 126 -7.13 -27.53 2.53
CA LYS A 126 -6.03 -28.36 2.03
C LYS A 126 -6.21 -29.85 2.35
N ASP A 127 -6.84 -30.16 3.49
CA ASP A 127 -7.07 -31.53 3.95
C ASP A 127 -8.26 -32.23 3.27
N SER A 128 -8.93 -31.55 2.32
CA SER A 128 -10.08 -32.09 1.56
C SER A 128 -9.74 -32.56 0.14
N GLN A 129 -8.46 -32.51 -0.25
CA GLN A 129 -7.92 -32.97 -1.54
C GLN A 129 -7.04 -34.20 -1.37
#